data_AF-A0A2D5IKY2-F1
#
_entry.id   AF-A0A2D5IKY2-F1
#
_cell.length_a   1.000
_cell.length_b   1.000
_cell.length_c   1.000
_cell.angle_alpha   90.00
_cell.angle_beta   90.00
_cell.angle_gamma   90.00
#
_symmetry.space_group_name_H-M   'P 1'
#
loop_
_entity.id
_entity.type
_entity.pdbx_description
1 polymer ?
#
loop_
_entity_poly.entity_id
_entity_poly.type
_entity_poly.pdbx_seq_one_letter_code
_entity_poly.pdbx_strand_id
1 'polypeptide(L)' 'MSRTTIADPSLIPDIEAFEERVAIHIHEGGIPTDQAKDLAARAQGFRSQAHYWAWLRAYAERKKLG' A
#
# COMPACT_ATOMS: atom_id res chain seq x y z
N MET A 1 -15.91 17.86 6.19
CA MET A 1 -14.71 17.69 7.02
C MET A 1 -13.84 16.60 6.42
N SER A 2 -12.77 16.98 5.75
CA SER A 2 -11.84 16.04 5.09
C SER A 2 -10.99 15.36 6.17
N ARG A 3 -11.26 14.07 6.44
CA ARG A 3 -10.30 13.26 7.18
C ARG A 3 -9.09 13.08 6.28
N THR A 4 -8.04 13.83 6.55
CA THR A 4 -6.70 13.42 6.13
C THR A 4 -6.42 12.11 6.87
N THR A 5 -6.74 10.98 6.23
CA THR A 5 -6.37 9.64 6.71
C THR A 5 -4.85 9.57 6.64
N ILE A 6 -4.18 10.12 7.64
CA ILE A 6 -2.80 9.79 7.95
C ILE A 6 -2.88 8.31 8.33
N ALA A 7 -2.38 7.41 7.47
CA ALA A 7 -2.30 5.99 7.82
C ALA A 7 -1.60 5.87 9.18
N ASP A 8 -2.13 4.99 10.02
CA ASP A 8 -1.68 4.84 11.40
C ASP A 8 -0.14 4.69 11.42
N PRO A 9 0.59 5.50 12.19
CA PRO A 9 2.05 5.42 12.25
C PRO A 9 2.56 4.06 12.76
N SER A 10 1.72 3.21 13.35
CA SER A 10 2.05 1.82 13.71
C SER A 10 1.84 0.81 12.57
N LEU A 11 1.26 1.23 11.44
CA LEU A 11 0.87 0.35 10.35
C LEU A 11 2.08 0.05 9.47
N ILE A 12 2.93 -0.89 9.89
CA ILE A 12 4.00 -1.41 9.03
C ILE A 12 3.32 -2.18 7.89
N PRO A 13 3.40 -1.68 6.63
CA PRO A 13 2.84 -2.38 5.48
C PRO A 13 3.58 -3.68 5.27
N ASP A 14 2.82 -4.71 4.99
CA ASP A 14 3.34 -6.03 4.63
C ASP A 14 3.65 -6.02 3.13
N ILE A 15 4.92 -5.82 2.79
CA ILE A 15 5.35 -5.68 1.39
C ILE A 15 5.12 -6.99 0.62
N GLU A 16 5.38 -8.14 1.25
CA GLU A 16 5.19 -9.44 0.62
C GLU A 16 3.70 -9.70 0.33
N ALA A 17 2.82 -9.48 1.31
CA ALA A 17 1.38 -9.62 1.10
C ALA A 17 0.80 -8.61 0.09
N PHE A 18 1.42 -7.42 -0.03
CA PHE A 18 1.07 -6.47 -1.09
C PHE A 18 1.43 -7.02 -2.47
N GLU A 19 2.67 -7.47 -2.66
CA GLU A 19 3.17 -7.97 -3.94
C GLU A 19 2.49 -9.26 -4.37
N GLU A 20 2.27 -10.20 -3.45
CA GLU A 20 1.54 -11.45 -3.69
C GLU A 20 0.12 -11.15 -4.19
N ARG A 21 -0.61 -10.24 -3.50
CA ARG A 21 -1.97 -9.88 -3.89
C ARG A 21 -2.02 -9.17 -5.24
N VAL A 22 -1.02 -8.35 -5.56
CA VAL A 22 -0.89 -7.74 -6.90
C VAL A 22 -0.70 -8.83 -7.96
N ALA A 23 0.18 -9.81 -7.71
CA ALA A 23 0.43 -10.91 -8.61
C ALA A 23 -0.83 -11.77 -8.85
N ILE A 24 -1.57 -12.11 -7.78
CA ILE A 24 -2.84 -12.83 -7.85
C ILE A 24 -3.86 -12.06 -8.69
N HIS A 25 -4.05 -10.76 -8.43
CA HIS A 25 -5.01 -9.96 -9.18
C HIS A 25 -4.68 -9.83 -10.67
N ILE A 26 -3.40 -9.74 -11.03
CA ILE A 26 -2.98 -9.69 -12.43
C ILE A 26 -3.16 -11.06 -13.09
N HIS A 27 -2.74 -12.13 -12.43
CA HIS A 27 -2.71 -13.47 -13.03
C HIS A 27 -4.09 -14.14 -13.07
N GLU A 28 -4.85 -14.06 -11.98
CA GLU A 28 -6.16 -14.70 -11.85
C GLU A 28 -7.31 -13.75 -12.16
N GLY A 29 -7.17 -12.48 -11.78
CA GLY A 29 -8.22 -11.47 -11.97
C GLY A 29 -8.20 -10.81 -13.35
N GLY A 30 -7.08 -10.89 -14.09
CA GLY A 30 -6.91 -10.26 -15.40
C GLY A 30 -7.06 -8.74 -15.38
N ILE A 31 -6.93 -8.10 -14.20
CA ILE A 31 -7.10 -6.65 -14.07
C ILE A 31 -5.78 -5.91 -14.31
N PRO A 32 -5.84 -4.65 -14.77
CA PRO A 32 -4.64 -3.84 -14.96
C PRO A 32 -3.83 -3.69 -13.67
N THR A 33 -2.50 -3.67 -13.81
CA THR A 33 -1.54 -3.56 -12.70
C THR A 33 -1.85 -2.42 -11.72
N ASP A 34 -2.26 -1.25 -12.21
CA ASP A 34 -2.59 -0.11 -11.34
C ASP A 34 -3.82 -0.36 -10.48
N GLN A 35 -4.84 -1.03 -11.04
CA GLN A 35 -6.03 -1.42 -10.29
C GLN A 35 -5.69 -2.51 -9.26
N ALA A 36 -4.84 -3.47 -9.62
CA ALA A 36 -4.35 -4.51 -8.71
C ALA A 36 -3.61 -3.91 -7.50
N LYS A 37 -2.73 -2.94 -7.74
CA LYS A 37 -2.00 -2.23 -6.68
C LYS A 37 -2.94 -1.40 -5.79
N ASP A 38 -3.95 -0.76 -6.35
CA ASP A 38 -4.96 -0.04 -5.56
C ASP A 38 -5.77 -0.98 -4.66
N LEU A 39 -6.15 -2.15 -5.17
CA LEU A 39 -6.84 -3.18 -4.37
C LEU A 39 -5.94 -3.74 -3.28
N ALA A 40 -4.66 -4.02 -3.59
CA ALA A 40 -3.70 -4.52 -2.62
C ALA A 40 -3.41 -3.50 -1.50
N ALA A 41 -3.29 -2.22 -1.85
CA ALA A 41 -3.16 -1.15 -0.86
C ALA A 41 -4.39 -1.05 0.05
N ARG A 42 -5.60 -1.14 -0.52
CA ARG A 42 -6.85 -1.10 0.24
C ARG A 42 -7.02 -2.29 1.17
N ALA A 43 -6.55 -3.47 0.78
CA ALA A 43 -6.56 -4.66 1.62
C ALA A 43 -5.73 -4.49 2.91
N GLN A 44 -4.72 -3.63 2.89
CA GLN A 44 -3.92 -3.27 4.07
C GLN A 44 -4.40 -2.00 4.79
N GLY A 45 -5.58 -1.47 4.42
CA GLY A 45 -6.16 -0.28 5.05
C GLY A 45 -5.68 1.05 4.47
N PHE A 46 -4.89 1.05 3.38
CA PHE A 46 -4.54 2.27 2.69
C PHE A 46 -5.65 2.73 1.74
N ARG A 47 -5.61 4.01 1.35
CA ARG A 47 -6.64 4.61 0.50
C ARG A 47 -6.46 4.22 -0.98
N SER A 48 -5.20 4.09 -1.38
CA SER A 48 -4.75 3.82 -2.76
C SER A 48 -3.28 3.39 -2.73
N GLN A 49 -2.78 2.90 -3.87
CA GLN A 49 -1.36 2.62 -4.07
C GLN A 49 -0.50 3.86 -3.81
N ALA A 50 -0.99 5.06 -4.18
CA ALA A 50 -0.26 6.30 -3.93
C ALA A 50 -0.13 6.59 -2.43
N HIS A 51 -1.17 6.32 -1.63
CA HIS A 51 -1.10 6.46 -0.17
C HIS A 51 -0.12 5.45 0.44
N TYR A 52 -0.16 4.20 -0.02
CA TYR A 52 0.77 3.15 0.39
C TYR A 52 2.24 3.54 0.14
N TRP A 53 2.58 3.97 -1.08
CA TRP A 53 3.94 4.38 -1.42
C TRP A 53 4.40 5.64 -0.70
N ALA A 54 3.50 6.61 -0.49
CA ALA A 54 3.80 7.81 0.29
C ALA A 54 4.11 7.47 1.75
N TRP A 55 3.34 6.55 2.35
CA TRP A 55 3.60 6.07 3.70
C TRP A 55 4.93 5.31 3.77
N LEU A 56 5.18 4.38 2.84
CA LEU A 56 6.44 3.62 2.78
C LEU A 56 7.66 4.53 2.66
N ARG A 57 7.56 5.58 1.83
CA ARG A 57 8.62 6.58 1.71
C ARG A 57 8.86 7.27 3.06
N ALA A 58 7.81 7.77 3.71
CA ALA A 58 7.92 8.45 5.00
C ALA A 58 8.46 7.50 6.11
N TYR A 59 8.05 6.23 6.09
CA TYR A 59 8.58 5.21 7.00
C TYR A 59 10.06 4.93 6.74
N ALA A 60 10.44 4.72 5.47
CA ALA A 60 11.84 4.52 5.10
C ALA A 60 12.69 5.75 5.44
N GLU A 61 12.17 6.97 5.33
CA GLU A 61 12.86 8.19 5.76
C GLU A 61 13.00 8.27 7.28
N ARG A 62 11.97 7.89 8.04
CA ARG A 62 12.02 7.80 9.51
C ARG A 62 12.91 6.67 10.01
N LYS A 63 13.03 5.58 9.24
CA LYS A 63 13.88 4.41 9.53
C LYS A 63 15.26 4.50 8.89
N LYS A 64 15.50 5.45 8.00
CA LYS A 64 16.83 5.85 7.53
C LYS A 64 17.56 6.45 8.73
N LEU A 65 18.20 5.54 9.46
CA LEU A 65 19.43 5.70 10.22
C LEU A 65 19.31 6.52 11.51
N GLY A 66 18.82 5.86 12.55
CA GLY A 66 19.61 5.78 13.77
C GLY A 66 20.72 4.73 13.58
#